data_AF-A0A959IGS4-F1
#
_entry.id   AF-A0A959IGS4-F1
#
_cell.length_a   1.000
_cell.length_b   1.000
_cell.length_c   1.000
_cell.angle_alpha   90.00
_cell.angle_beta   90.00
_cell.angle_gamma   90.00
#
_symmetry.space_group_name_H-M   'P 1'
#
loop_
_entity.id
_entity.type
_entity.pdbx_description
1 polymer ?
#
loop_
_entity_poly.entity_id
_entity_poly.type
_entity_poly.pdbx_seq_one_letter_code
_entity_poly.pdbx_strand_id
1 'polypeptide(L)' 'GSLRFMHLERCVLSDNAVTYREKVLADIGRVRNVRQGLDGYLYVAVEGKGVLKIIPGS' A
#
# COMPACT_ATOMS: atom_id res chain seq x y z
N GLY A 1 5.00 12.19 16.30
CA GLY A 1 3.94 11.26 15.84
C GLY A 1 4.59 10.11 15.10
N SER A 2 4.44 8.88 15.60
CA SER A 2 5.15 7.70 15.11
C SER A 2 4.41 7.00 13.97
N LEU A 3 4.82 7.29 12.73
CA LEU A 3 4.71 6.34 11.62
C LEU A 3 6.12 6.20 11.04
N ARG A 4 6.97 5.48 11.78
CA ARG A 4 8.38 5.21 11.46
C ARG A 4 8.55 4.26 10.27
N PHE A 5 7.45 3.73 9.75
CA PHE A 5 7.46 2.62 8.82
C PHE A 5 7.00 3.10 7.43
N MET A 6 8.00 3.36 6.58
CA MET A 6 7.88 3.83 5.19
C MET A 6 7.53 2.67 4.23
N HIS A 7 6.57 1.83 4.60
CA HIS A 7 6.22 0.66 3.80
C HIS A 7 4.70 0.44 3.70
N LEU A 8 4.26 -0.23 2.64
CA LEU A 8 2.88 -0.64 2.40
C LEU A 8 2.77 -2.15 2.57
N GLU A 9 1.82 -2.62 3.39
CA GLU A 9 1.53 -4.04 3.56
C GLU A 9 0.14 -4.38 3.02
N ARG A 10 0.02 -5.51 2.31
CA ARG A 10 -1.27 -6.10 1.97
C ARG A 10 -1.64 -7.11 3.05
N CYS A 11 -2.76 -6.87 3.71
CA CYS A 11 -3.35 -7.83 4.63
C CYS A 11 -4.55 -8.50 3.96
N VAL A 12 -4.63 -9.82 4.03
CA VAL A 12 -5.83 -10.58 3.67
C VAL A 12 -6.61 -10.83 4.95
N LEU A 13 -7.91 -10.51 4.93
CA LEU A 13 -8.81 -10.74 6.05
C LEU A 13 -9.78 -11.87 5.71
N SER A 14 -9.99 -12.79 6.65
CA SER A 14 -11.06 -13.78 6.66
C SER A 14 -11.72 -13.76 8.02
N ASP A 15 -13.05 -13.72 8.07
CA ASP A 15 -13.82 -13.78 9.32
C ASP A 15 -13.35 -12.79 10.40
N ASN A 16 -13.08 -11.55 9.99
CA ASN A 16 -12.51 -10.48 10.82
C ASN A 16 -11.10 -10.74 11.39
N ALA A 17 -10.42 -11.80 10.97
CA ALA A 17 -9.04 -12.10 11.31
C ALA A 17 -8.10 -11.84 10.13
N VAL A 18 -6.88 -11.37 10.41
CA VAL A 18 -5.82 -11.25 9.39
C VAL A 18 -5.23 -12.64 9.15
N THR A 19 -5.41 -13.20 7.96
CA THR A 19 -4.94 -14.54 7.61
C THR A 19 -3.61 -14.52 6.84
N TYR A 20 -3.27 -13.39 6.22
CA TYR A 20 -2.02 -13.23 5.49
C TYR A 20 -1.56 -11.77 5.50
N ARG A 21 -0.25 -11.56 5.52
CA ARG A 21 0.38 -10.24 5.47
C ARG A 21 1.64 -10.31 4.64
N GLU A 22 1.76 -9.42 3.67
CA GLU A 22 2.97 -9.25 2.86
C GLU A 22 3.35 -7.78 2.73
N LYS A 23 4.65 -7.50 2.68
CA LYS A 23 5.15 -6.17 2.39
C LYS A 23 5.20 -5.98 0.87
N VAL A 24 4.37 -5.07 0.37
CA VAL A 24 4.21 -4.80 -1.07
C VAL A 24 5.23 -3.78 -1.56
N LEU A 25 5.50 -2.75 -0.74
CA LEU A 25 6.43 -1.68 -1.07
C LEU A 25 7.26 -1.31 0.15
N ALA A 26 8.59 -1.33 0.02
CA ALA A 26 9.53 -0.83 1.03
C ALA A 26 10.16 0.49 0.56
N ASP A 27 10.52 1.35 1.51
CA ASP A 27 11.30 2.58 1.28
C ASP A 27 10.70 3.58 0.26
N ILE A 28 9.39 3.52 0.05
CA ILE A 28 8.71 4.45 -0.87
C ILE A 28 8.52 5.83 -0.25
N GLY A 29 8.62 5.95 1.06
CA GLY A 29 8.36 7.18 1.82
C GLY A 29 7.06 7.08 2.64
N ARG A 30 6.56 8.21 3.16
CA ARG A 30 5.32 8.23 3.94
C ARG A 30 4.11 8.10 3.02
N VAL A 31 3.43 6.96 3.11
CA VAL A 31 2.13 6.72 2.48
C VAL A 31 1.05 7.51 3.24
N ARG A 32 0.24 8.27 2.50
CA ARG A 32 -0.87 9.07 3.02
C ARG A 32 -2.23 8.48 2.69
N ASN A 33 -2.33 7.77 1.57
CA ASN A 33 -3.59 7.19 1.09
C ASN A 33 -3.31 6.02 0.15
N VAL A 34 -4.24 5.06 0.10
CA VAL A 34 -4.23 3.94 -0.83
C VAL A 34 -5.66 3.76 -1.33
N ARG A 35 -5.85 3.71 -2.66
CA ARG A 35 -7.15 3.45 -3.29
C ARG A 35 -7.00 2.50 -4.47
N GLN A 36 -8.00 1.65 -4.67
CA GLN A 36 -8.13 0.88 -5.90
C GLN A 36 -8.85 1.73 -6.96
N GLY A 37 -8.28 1.82 -8.15
CA GLY A 37 -8.91 2.47 -9.30
C GLY A 37 -9.96 1.56 -9.95
N LEU A 38 -10.77 2.15 -10.82
CA LEU A 38 -11.76 1.41 -11.63
C LEU A 38 -11.11 0.44 -12.63
N ASP A 39 -9.81 0.62 -12.90
CA ASP A 39 -8.97 -0.26 -13.72
C ASP A 39 -8.40 -1.45 -12.91
N GLY A 40 -8.77 -1.58 -11.63
CA GLY A 40 -8.34 -2.67 -10.75
C GLY A 40 -6.95 -2.47 -10.13
N TYR A 41 -6.21 -1.44 -10.51
CA TYR A 41 -4.88 -1.15 -9.98
C TYR A 41 -4.93 -0.38 -8.66
N LEU A 42 -3.87 -0.50 -7.85
CA LEU A 42 -3.72 0.28 -6.62
C LEU A 42 -2.98 1.59 -6.90
N TYR A 43 -3.50 2.67 -6.34
CA TYR A 43 -2.93 4.02 -6.38
C TYR A 43 -2.57 4.45 -4.98
N VAL A 44 -1.32 4.88 -4.79
CA VAL A 44 -0.75 5.22 -3.49
C VAL A 44 -0.31 6.67 -3.50
N ALA A 45 -0.85 7.47 -2.59
CA ALA A 45 -0.41 8.84 -2.38
C ALA A 45 0.79 8.87 -1.43
N VAL A 46 1.93 9.35 -1.92
CA VAL A 46 3.20 9.40 -1.20
C VAL A 46 3.68 10.85 -1.09
N GLU A 47 4.04 11.25 0.11
CA GLU A 47 4.56 12.60 0.36
C GLU A 47 5.84 12.87 -0.44
N GLY A 48 5.88 14.03 -1.13
CA GLY A 48 7.01 14.44 -1.97
C GLY A 48 7.13 13.70 -3.32
N LYS A 49 6.39 12.60 -3.54
CA LYS A 49 6.39 11.83 -4.80
C LYS A 49 5.08 11.90 -5.58
N GLY A 50 3.99 12.32 -4.94
CA GLY A 50 2.67 12.40 -5.58
C GLY A 50 1.91 11.08 -5.53
N VAL A 51 1.07 10.81 -6.54
CA VAL A 51 0.28 9.57 -6.62
C VAL A 51 0.99 8.57 -7.54
N LEU A 52 1.32 7.41 -7.00
CA LEU A 52 2.00 6.32 -7.71
C LEU A 52 1.00 5.20 -8.02
N LYS A 53 1.09 4.61 -9.22
CA LYS A 53 0.33 3.42 -9.63
C LYS A 53 1.18 2.17 -9.37
N ILE A 54 0.65 1.22 -8.63
CA ILE A 54 1.28 -0.10 -8.43
C ILE A 54 0.93 -0.97 -9.63
N ILE A 55 1.95 -1.48 -10.31
CA ILE A 55 1.81 -2.49 -11.36
C ILE A 55 2.21 -3.84 -10.75
N PRO A 56 1.33 -4.85 -10.74
CA PRO A 56 1.70 -6.21 -10.35
C PRO A 56 2.83 -6.70 -11.27
N GLY A 57 3.91 -7.22 -10.69
CA GLY A 57 4.93 -7.92 -11.46
C GLY A 57 4.33 -9.19 -12.05
N SER A 58 4.58 -9.41 -13.35
CA SER A 58 4.31 -10.66 -14.07
C SER A 58 4.97 -11.87 -13.43
#